data_AF-A0A0S7YW19-F1
#
_entry.id   AF-A0A0S7YW19-F1
#
_cell.length_a   1.000
_cell.length_b   1.000
_cell.length_c   1.000
_cell.angle_alpha   90.00
_cell.angle_beta   90.00
_cell.angle_gamma   90.00
#
_symmetry.space_group_name_H-M   'P 1'
#
loop_
_entity.id
_entity.type
_entity.pdbx_description
1 polymer ?
#
loop_
_entity_poly.entity_id
_entity_poly.type
_entity_poly.pdbx_seq_one_letter_code
_entity_poly.pdbx_strand_id
1 'polypeptide(L)'
;MSTSTASRRTAGRESASSGPTLAHLLTAAIVLLASVSAPAAAQSVPSIEDHTQSMERIEGFFDLYWDEGTGSLFWEFDGMNEEFIYQVSMGSGLGSNPVGIDRGQLRGTHVLEARQVGPKILLVEPNYRYIADTDNPTEVQAVRDAFAPSVHWGFQMAARTGERVLVDATDFFLRDARGVIDQIAARNQGNFSLDASRSV
;
A
#
# COMPACT_ATOMS: atom_id res chain seq x y z
N MET A 1 -95.56 -37.74 -3.67
CA MET A 1 -94.51 -38.12 -4.64
C MET A 1 -93.29 -37.28 -4.28
N SER A 2 -92.46 -37.72 -3.33
CA SER A 2 -91.30 -38.63 -3.46
C SER A 2 -89.99 -37.90 -3.82
N THR A 3 -89.08 -37.84 -2.83
CA THR A 3 -87.59 -37.85 -2.89
C THR A 3 -86.90 -36.69 -3.65
N SER A 4 -85.77 -36.07 -3.25
CA SER A 4 -84.50 -36.53 -2.65
C SER A 4 -83.62 -35.26 -2.42
N THR A 5 -83.08 -34.99 -1.22
CA THR A 5 -81.67 -35.20 -0.76
C THR A 5 -80.61 -34.12 -1.11
N ALA A 6 -79.89 -33.70 -0.04
CA ALA A 6 -78.54 -33.10 0.07
C ALA A 6 -78.33 -31.61 -0.29
N SER A 7 -77.34 -30.88 0.25
CA SER A 7 -76.58 -30.86 1.52
C SER A 7 -75.54 -29.72 1.40
N ARG A 8 -75.52 -28.83 2.40
CA ARG A 8 -74.40 -28.01 2.94
C ARG A 8 -73.69 -26.88 2.13
N ARG A 9 -73.51 -25.80 2.92
CA ARG A 9 -72.35 -24.90 3.14
C ARG A 9 -72.23 -23.63 2.28
N THR A 10 -72.58 -22.47 2.87
CA THR A 10 -71.70 -21.41 3.46
C THR A 10 -70.94 -20.63 2.39
N ALA A 11 -71.31 -19.36 2.11
CA ALA A 11 -70.91 -18.13 2.82
C ALA A 11 -69.81 -17.40 2.05
N GLY A 12 -69.92 -16.07 1.90
CA GLY A 12 -68.81 -15.24 1.43
C GLY A 12 -69.25 -14.09 0.55
N ARG A 13 -69.51 -12.94 1.17
CA ARG A 13 -69.77 -11.64 0.56
C ARG A 13 -68.42 -10.99 0.28
N GLU A 14 -68.06 -10.79 -0.99
CA GLU A 14 -66.86 -10.00 -1.35
C GLU A 14 -67.21 -8.51 -1.43
N SER A 15 -66.57 -7.75 -0.55
CA SER A 15 -66.59 -6.29 -0.48
C SER A 15 -65.44 -5.75 -1.32
N ALA A 16 -65.76 -4.80 -2.19
CA ALA A 16 -64.81 -3.99 -2.95
C ALA A 16 -63.74 -3.35 -2.02
N SER A 17 -62.48 -3.43 -2.43
CA SER A 17 -61.40 -2.58 -1.90
C SER A 17 -60.87 -1.67 -3.01
N SER A 18 -61.00 -0.37 -2.76
CA SER A 18 -60.44 0.70 -3.59
C SER A 18 -58.92 0.67 -3.48
N GLY A 19 -58.23 0.37 -4.59
CA GLY A 19 -56.77 0.47 -4.67
C GLY A 19 -56.30 1.92 -4.69
N PRO A 20 -55.10 2.22 -4.17
CA PRO A 20 -54.56 3.58 -4.15
C PRO A 20 -54.22 4.04 -5.57
N THR A 21 -54.59 5.28 -5.86
CA THR A 21 -54.36 5.98 -7.13
C THR A 21 -52.87 6.12 -7.46
N LEU A 22 -52.53 5.80 -8.71
CA LEU A 22 -51.20 5.74 -9.34
C LEU A 22 -50.32 7.03 -9.20
N ALA A 23 -50.88 8.13 -8.69
CA ALA A 23 -50.23 9.43 -8.58
C ALA A 23 -49.32 9.60 -7.34
N HIS A 24 -49.36 8.68 -6.36
CA HIS A 24 -48.48 8.74 -5.17
C HIS A 24 -47.25 7.83 -5.24
N LEU A 25 -47.17 6.96 -6.25
CA LEU A 25 -46.01 6.09 -6.47
C LEU A 25 -44.85 6.81 -7.18
N LEU A 26 -45.12 7.92 -7.87
CA LEU A 26 -44.09 8.70 -8.57
C LEU A 26 -43.35 9.70 -7.67
N THR A 27 -43.96 10.19 -6.59
CA THR A 27 -43.31 11.13 -5.66
C THR A 27 -42.45 10.45 -4.60
N ALA A 28 -42.70 9.16 -4.30
CA ALA A 28 -41.87 8.38 -3.39
C ALA A 28 -40.56 7.87 -4.02
N ALA A 29 -40.49 7.80 -5.36
CA ALA A 29 -39.31 7.32 -6.08
C ALA A 29 -38.22 8.40 -6.27
N ILE A 30 -38.55 9.68 -6.10
CA ILE A 30 -37.60 10.79 -6.35
C ILE A 30 -36.87 11.23 -5.07
N VAL A 31 -37.37 10.84 -3.88
CA VAL A 31 -36.76 11.22 -2.58
C VAL A 31 -35.70 10.22 -2.11
N LEU A 32 -35.57 9.05 -2.75
CA LEU A 32 -34.64 7.99 -2.31
C LEU A 32 -33.24 8.03 -2.95
N LEU A 33 -32.93 9.01 -3.80
CA LEU A 33 -31.65 9.11 -4.53
C LEU A 33 -30.81 10.34 -4.18
N ALA A 34 -30.99 10.92 -3.00
CA ALA A 34 -30.09 11.92 -2.44
C ALA A 34 -29.18 11.29 -1.37
N SER A 35 -28.45 10.24 -1.72
CA SER A 35 -27.25 9.85 -0.99
C SER A 35 -26.21 10.94 -1.23
N VAL A 36 -26.24 11.96 -0.38
CA VAL A 36 -25.19 12.97 -0.26
C VAL A 36 -23.92 12.23 0.13
N SER A 37 -23.07 11.93 -0.85
CA SER A 37 -21.70 11.51 -0.61
C SER A 37 -21.00 12.67 0.10
N ALA A 38 -20.89 12.57 1.43
CA ALA A 38 -20.03 13.48 2.18
C ALA A 38 -18.60 13.34 1.62
N PRO A 39 -17.87 14.45 1.40
CA PRO A 39 -16.47 14.34 1.05
C PRO A 39 -15.78 13.60 2.19
N ALA A 40 -15.09 12.50 1.88
CA ALA A 40 -14.25 11.81 2.84
C ALA A 40 -13.21 12.82 3.34
N ALA A 41 -13.41 13.33 4.55
CA ALA A 41 -12.38 14.11 5.22
C ALA A 41 -11.14 13.23 5.28
N ALA A 42 -10.01 13.72 4.77
CA ALA A 42 -8.74 13.05 4.92
C ALA A 42 -8.51 12.86 6.43
N GLN A 43 -8.61 11.61 6.91
CA GLN A 43 -8.31 11.31 8.30
C GLN A 43 -6.85 11.73 8.55
N SER A 44 -6.65 12.63 9.50
CA SER A 44 -5.32 12.99 9.95
C SER A 44 -4.65 11.74 10.52
N VAL A 45 -3.45 11.42 10.04
CA VAL A 45 -2.61 10.38 10.64
C VAL A 45 -2.23 10.76 12.08
N PRO A 46 -2.04 9.78 13.00
CA PRO A 46 -1.58 10.06 14.35
C PRO A 46 -0.16 10.66 14.38
N SER A 47 0.25 11.16 15.54
CA SER A 47 1.66 11.52 15.78
C SER A 47 2.53 10.26 15.79
N ILE A 48 3.81 10.41 15.46
CA ILE A 48 4.78 9.30 15.53
C ILE A 48 4.84 8.80 16.97
N GLU A 49 4.92 9.72 17.94
CA GLU A 49 4.99 9.40 19.36
C GLU A 49 3.80 8.59 19.83
N ASP A 50 2.59 8.89 19.36
CA ASP A 50 1.38 8.13 19.69
C ASP A 50 1.34 6.77 18.98
N HIS A 51 1.79 6.70 17.73
CA HIS A 51 1.79 5.47 16.96
C HIS A 51 2.83 4.46 17.47
N THR A 52 3.95 4.93 18.03
CA THR A 52 5.08 4.09 18.42
C THR A 52 5.22 3.88 19.93
N GLN A 53 4.22 4.23 20.76
CA GLN A 53 4.32 4.18 22.23
C GLN A 53 4.72 2.82 22.79
N SER A 54 4.29 1.73 22.14
CA SER A 54 4.57 0.34 22.55
C SER A 54 5.66 -0.34 21.70
N MET A 55 6.29 0.40 20.78
CA MET A 55 7.29 -0.14 19.86
C MET A 55 8.70 0.05 20.44
N GLU A 56 9.60 -0.87 20.13
CA GLU A 56 11.01 -0.71 20.43
C GLU A 56 11.64 0.22 19.38
N ARG A 57 12.17 1.37 19.81
CA ARG A 57 12.94 2.26 18.94
C ARG A 57 14.36 1.72 18.75
N ILE A 58 14.75 1.60 17.50
CA ILE A 58 16.10 1.21 17.06
C ILE A 58 16.73 2.47 16.44
N GLU A 59 17.63 3.10 17.20
CA GLU A 59 18.33 4.32 16.77
C GLU A 59 19.41 4.01 15.72
N GLY A 60 19.52 4.85 14.69
CA GLY A 60 20.47 4.66 13.60
C GLY A 60 20.63 5.88 12.71
N PHE A 61 21.14 5.68 11.48
CA PHE A 61 21.13 6.73 10.46
C PHE A 61 19.71 7.15 10.11
N PHE A 62 18.79 6.17 10.09
CA PHE A 62 17.37 6.40 10.24
C PHE A 62 16.91 5.69 11.52
N ASP A 63 15.95 6.28 12.20
CA ASP A 63 15.26 5.59 13.28
C ASP A 63 14.27 4.57 12.72
N LEU A 64 14.31 3.37 13.28
CA LEU A 64 13.33 2.32 13.03
C LEU A 64 12.55 2.02 14.30
N TYR A 65 11.34 1.49 14.15
CA TYR A 65 10.50 1.10 15.29
C TYR A 65 9.98 -0.32 15.06
N TRP A 66 10.29 -1.22 15.98
CA TRP A 66 9.85 -2.61 15.95
C TRP A 66 8.58 -2.79 16.79
N ASP A 67 7.52 -3.26 16.15
CA ASP A 67 6.29 -3.69 16.82
C ASP A 67 6.34 -5.20 17.05
N GLU A 68 6.65 -5.62 18.28
CA GLU A 68 6.67 -7.03 18.66
C GLU A 68 5.28 -7.69 18.55
N GLY A 69 4.21 -6.92 18.74
CA GLY A 69 2.84 -7.43 18.71
C GLY A 69 2.38 -7.82 17.30
N THR A 70 2.82 -7.08 16.28
CA THR A 70 2.48 -7.36 14.88
C THR A 70 3.61 -7.99 14.08
N GLY A 71 4.85 -7.94 14.58
CA GLY A 71 6.05 -8.32 13.83
C GLY A 71 6.38 -7.33 12.70
N SER A 72 6.02 -6.05 12.88
CA SER A 72 6.18 -5.00 11.86
C SER A 72 7.38 -4.12 12.15
N LEU A 73 8.07 -3.71 11.09
CA LEU A 73 9.18 -2.77 11.16
C LEU A 73 8.80 -1.45 10.48
N PHE A 74 8.68 -0.40 11.29
CA PHE A 74 8.41 0.94 10.82
C PHE A 74 9.72 1.71 10.62
N TRP A 75 9.70 2.62 9.65
CA TRP A 75 10.84 3.45 9.29
C TRP A 75 10.45 4.93 9.35
N GLU A 76 11.18 5.71 10.13
CA GLU A 76 11.03 7.16 10.21
C GLU A 76 11.95 7.89 9.22
N PHE A 77 11.36 8.83 8.48
CA PHE A 77 12.07 9.80 7.65
C PHE A 77 11.98 11.17 8.29
N ASP A 78 13.12 11.78 8.58
CA ASP A 78 13.25 13.13 9.13
C ASP A 78 13.79 14.16 8.13
N GLY A 79 14.16 13.73 6.91
CA GLY A 79 14.54 14.57 5.78
C GLY A 79 13.86 14.12 4.47
N MET A 80 12.88 14.87 3.99
CA MET A 80 12.27 14.64 2.67
C MET A 80 13.12 15.26 1.57
N ASN A 81 13.27 14.54 0.45
CA ASN A 81 14.14 14.92 -0.67
C ASN A 81 15.63 15.04 -0.30
N GLU A 82 16.04 14.39 0.79
CA GLU A 82 17.43 14.22 1.15
C GLU A 82 17.94 12.88 0.61
N GLU A 83 19.09 12.92 -0.06
CA GLU A 83 19.67 11.77 -0.72
C GLU A 83 20.54 10.96 0.25
N PHE A 84 20.37 9.64 0.23
CA PHE A 84 21.15 8.70 1.01
C PHE A 84 21.58 7.50 0.17
N ILE A 85 22.68 6.86 0.58
CA ILE A 85 23.16 5.63 -0.07
C ILE A 85 22.40 4.44 0.51
N TYR A 86 21.68 3.73 -0.35
CA TYR A 86 21.08 2.45 -0.05
C TYR A 86 21.93 1.33 -0.64
N GLN A 87 22.55 0.54 0.24
CA GLN A 87 23.42 -0.57 -0.13
C GLN A 87 22.83 -1.90 0.34
N VAL A 88 22.43 -2.76 -0.58
CA VAL A 88 22.06 -4.13 -0.23
C VAL A 88 23.33 -4.97 -0.01
N SER A 89 23.38 -5.69 1.10
CA SER A 89 24.45 -6.62 1.44
C SER A 89 23.86 -7.95 1.93
N MET A 90 24.63 -9.02 1.84
CA MET A 90 24.22 -10.32 2.40
C MET A 90 24.95 -10.61 3.70
N GLY A 91 24.20 -10.70 4.80
CA GLY A 91 24.74 -11.12 6.09
C GLY A 91 25.24 -12.57 6.11
N SER A 92 24.64 -13.44 5.30
CA SER A 92 25.03 -14.84 5.11
C SER A 92 24.97 -15.22 3.62
N GLY A 93 25.84 -16.15 3.19
CA GLY A 93 25.82 -16.70 1.84
C GLY A 93 25.04 -18.02 1.80
N LEU A 94 24.73 -18.49 0.58
CA LEU A 94 24.13 -19.81 0.36
C LEU A 94 25.13 -20.94 0.64
N GLY A 95 26.43 -20.64 0.63
CA GLY A 95 27.50 -21.64 0.79
C GLY A 95 27.71 -22.51 -0.45
N SER A 96 27.19 -22.08 -1.61
CA SER A 96 27.29 -22.80 -2.88
C SER A 96 27.97 -21.93 -3.94
N ASN A 97 29.25 -22.22 -4.20
CA ASN A 97 30.07 -21.51 -5.19
C ASN A 97 29.46 -21.50 -6.61
N PRO A 98 28.83 -22.58 -7.11
CA PRO A 98 28.19 -22.56 -8.44
C PRO A 98 27.08 -21.52 -8.59
N VAL A 99 26.39 -21.17 -7.51
CA VAL A 99 25.34 -20.14 -7.51
C VAL A 99 25.94 -18.75 -7.37
N GLY A 100 27.07 -18.64 -6.65
CA GLY A 100 27.80 -17.39 -6.47
C GLY A 100 27.12 -16.42 -5.50
N ILE A 101 26.53 -16.95 -4.44
CA ILE A 101 25.83 -16.20 -3.39
C ILE A 101 26.67 -16.32 -2.12
N ASP A 102 27.62 -15.40 -1.96
CA ASP A 102 28.61 -15.43 -0.89
C ASP A 102 28.36 -14.34 0.15
N ARG A 103 28.69 -14.65 1.41
CA ARG A 103 28.57 -13.71 2.53
C ARG A 103 29.32 -12.40 2.25
N GLY A 104 28.71 -11.28 2.60
CA GLY A 104 29.31 -9.95 2.50
C GLY A 104 29.34 -9.39 1.08
N GLN A 105 28.82 -10.11 0.09
CA GLN A 105 28.71 -9.56 -1.26
C GLN A 105 27.76 -8.36 -1.27
N LEU A 106 28.25 -7.26 -1.83
CA LEU A 106 27.47 -6.06 -2.13
C LEU A 106 26.81 -6.20 -3.51
N ARG A 107 25.56 -5.78 -3.63
CA ARG A 107 24.84 -5.68 -4.91
C ARG A 107 23.71 -4.67 -4.72
N GLY A 108 23.30 -3.95 -5.77
CA GLY A 108 22.24 -2.94 -5.63
C GLY A 108 22.67 -1.79 -4.73
N THR A 109 23.60 -0.98 -5.23
CA THR A 109 23.98 0.30 -4.63
C THR A 109 23.16 1.38 -5.33
N HIS A 110 22.40 2.14 -4.55
CA HIS A 110 21.49 3.15 -5.04
C HIS A 110 21.69 4.45 -4.28
N VAL A 111 21.46 5.58 -4.96
CA VAL A 111 21.22 6.86 -4.30
C VAL A 111 19.71 7.04 -4.25
N LEU A 112 19.13 7.02 -3.05
CA LEU A 112 17.69 7.13 -2.87
C LEU A 112 17.35 8.41 -2.13
N GLU A 113 16.14 8.91 -2.36
CA GLU A 113 15.52 9.96 -1.56
C GLU A 113 14.04 9.61 -1.31
N ALA A 114 13.52 10.05 -0.17
CA ALA A 114 12.11 9.94 0.14
C ALA A 114 11.36 11.16 -0.43
N ARG A 115 10.37 10.93 -1.30
CA ARG A 115 9.49 11.98 -1.84
C ARG A 115 8.05 11.78 -1.40
N GLN A 116 7.45 12.80 -0.78
CA GLN A 116 6.03 12.77 -0.44
C GLN A 116 5.17 13.14 -1.65
N VAL A 117 4.21 12.28 -2.00
CA VAL A 117 3.17 12.54 -3.01
C VAL A 117 1.80 12.26 -2.38
N GLY A 118 1.13 13.31 -1.93
CA GLY A 118 -0.11 13.17 -1.15
C GLY A 118 0.13 12.36 0.13
N PRO A 119 -0.61 11.26 0.36
CA PRO A 119 -0.42 10.40 1.54
C PRO A 119 0.65 9.31 1.35
N LYS A 120 1.29 9.26 0.18
CA LYS A 120 2.33 8.28 -0.14
C LYS A 120 3.72 8.84 0.05
N ILE A 121 4.64 8.00 0.49
CA ILE A 121 6.07 8.27 0.52
C ILE A 121 6.73 7.34 -0.49
N LEU A 122 7.38 7.92 -1.51
CA LEU A 122 8.07 7.16 -2.55
C LEU A 122 9.57 7.15 -2.27
N LEU A 123 10.19 5.97 -2.36
CA LEU A 123 11.65 5.88 -2.48
C LEU A 123 12.01 6.02 -3.94
N VAL A 124 12.65 7.14 -4.26
CA VAL A 124 12.99 7.52 -5.62
C VAL A 124 14.51 7.50 -5.77
N GLU A 125 14.99 6.94 -6.87
CA GLU A 125 16.38 7.02 -7.32
C GLU A 125 16.49 8.07 -8.43
N PRO A 126 17.17 9.20 -8.20
CA PRO A 126 17.49 10.16 -9.25
C PRO A 126 18.30 9.52 -10.36
N ASN A 127 18.07 9.96 -11.60
CA ASN A 127 18.76 9.40 -12.77
C ASN A 127 20.08 10.11 -13.05
N TYR A 128 21.13 9.69 -12.36
CA TYR A 128 22.47 10.26 -12.54
C TYR A 128 23.23 9.75 -13.76
N ARG A 129 22.61 8.91 -14.60
CA ARG A 129 23.19 8.52 -15.90
C ARG A 129 23.13 9.66 -16.92
N TYR A 130 22.21 10.60 -16.74
CA TYR A 130 22.00 11.74 -17.63
C TYR A 130 21.98 13.03 -16.81
N ILE A 131 23.04 13.82 -16.95
CA ILE A 131 23.24 15.08 -16.21
C ILE A 131 23.58 16.17 -17.22
N ALA A 132 23.01 17.36 -17.04
CA ALA A 132 23.42 18.56 -17.78
C ALA A 132 24.50 19.29 -16.97
N ASP A 133 25.70 19.43 -17.54
CA ASP A 133 26.80 20.20 -16.96
C ASP A 133 26.78 21.61 -17.58
N THR A 134 25.95 22.49 -17.02
CA THR A 134 25.62 23.82 -17.56
C THR A 134 25.08 24.72 -16.46
N ASP A 135 25.36 26.02 -16.54
CA ASP A 135 24.79 27.02 -15.62
C ASP A 135 23.36 27.42 -16.00
N ASN A 136 22.82 26.89 -17.10
CA ASN A 136 21.47 27.18 -17.56
C ASN A 136 20.41 26.31 -16.84
N PRO A 137 19.58 26.87 -15.94
CA PRO A 137 18.61 26.09 -15.17
C PRO A 137 17.53 25.43 -16.04
N THR A 138 17.23 26.01 -17.20
CA THR A 138 16.23 25.43 -18.13
C THR A 138 16.76 24.17 -18.80
N GLU A 139 18.06 24.15 -19.12
CA GLU A 139 18.71 22.99 -19.71
C GLU A 139 18.85 21.85 -18.69
N VAL A 140 19.23 22.18 -17.45
CA VAL A 140 19.23 21.22 -16.33
C VAL A 140 17.85 20.60 -16.14
N GLN A 141 16.79 21.41 -16.10
CA GLN A 141 15.43 20.93 -15.95
C GLN A 141 15.00 20.07 -17.15
N ALA A 142 15.31 20.50 -18.38
CA ALA A 142 14.96 19.75 -19.59
C ALA A 142 15.59 18.35 -19.62
N VAL A 143 16.86 18.21 -19.18
CA VAL A 143 17.50 16.89 -19.06
C VAL A 143 16.85 16.04 -17.97
N ARG A 144 16.54 16.62 -16.80
CA ARG A 144 15.83 15.92 -15.72
C ARG A 144 14.45 15.41 -16.17
N ASP A 145 13.71 16.21 -16.95
CA ASP A 145 12.38 15.83 -17.45
C ASP A 145 12.46 14.81 -18.60
N ALA A 146 13.52 14.86 -19.41
CA ALA A 146 13.73 13.92 -20.52
C ALA A 146 14.11 12.50 -20.04
N PHE A 147 14.71 12.38 -18.86
CA PHE A 147 15.17 11.10 -18.31
C PHE A 147 14.58 10.84 -16.94
N ALA A 148 13.55 9.99 -16.91
CA ALA A 148 12.80 9.71 -15.69
C ALA A 148 13.68 9.10 -14.57
N PRO A 149 13.39 9.43 -13.30
CA PRO A 149 13.92 8.71 -12.16
C PRO A 149 13.25 7.34 -12.01
N SER A 150 13.83 6.47 -11.17
CA SER A 150 13.25 5.17 -10.83
C SER A 150 12.54 5.23 -9.48
N VAL A 151 11.38 4.60 -9.35
CA VAL A 151 10.71 4.41 -8.06
C VAL A 151 10.97 2.99 -7.57
N HIS A 152 11.63 2.86 -6.43
CA HIS A 152 11.97 1.58 -5.81
C HIS A 152 10.83 1.02 -4.95
N TRP A 153 10.12 1.92 -4.26
CA TRP A 153 9.02 1.53 -3.40
C TRP A 153 8.06 2.70 -3.16
N GLY A 154 6.82 2.38 -2.81
CA GLY A 154 5.83 3.36 -2.37
C GLY A 154 5.18 2.91 -1.07
N PHE A 155 5.37 3.69 -0.02
CA PHE A 155 4.77 3.48 1.28
C PHE A 155 3.50 4.30 1.46
N GLN A 156 2.66 3.84 2.38
CA GLN A 156 1.59 4.64 2.94
C GLN A 156 2.08 5.30 4.23
N MET A 157 1.80 6.59 4.41
CA MET A 157 2.10 7.29 5.67
C MET A 157 1.29 6.67 6.81
N ALA A 158 1.99 6.19 7.84
CA ALA A 158 1.40 5.60 9.04
C ALA A 158 1.19 6.66 10.14
N ALA A 159 2.17 7.54 10.33
CA ALA A 159 2.13 8.62 11.32
C ALA A 159 2.99 9.82 10.88
N ARG A 160 2.76 10.98 11.51
CA ARG A 160 3.51 12.21 11.23
C ARG A 160 3.64 13.10 12.45
N THR A 161 4.86 13.58 12.72
CA THR A 161 5.12 14.61 13.73
C THR A 161 5.97 15.72 13.12
N GLY A 162 5.35 16.87 12.85
CA GLY A 162 6.00 17.97 12.13
C GLY A 162 6.36 17.57 10.70
N GLU A 163 7.65 17.63 10.36
CA GLU A 163 8.18 17.21 9.06
C GLU A 163 8.54 15.72 9.00
N ARG A 164 8.66 15.07 10.16
CA ARG A 164 9.01 13.65 10.28
C ARG A 164 7.82 12.79 9.91
N VAL A 165 8.07 11.72 9.17
CA VAL A 165 7.06 10.79 8.67
C VAL A 165 7.45 9.37 9.02
N LEU A 166 6.50 8.61 9.55
CA LEU A 166 6.63 7.18 9.79
C LEU A 166 5.90 6.40 8.70
N VAL A 167 6.54 5.35 8.20
CA VAL A 167 5.95 4.39 7.26
C VAL A 167 6.08 2.97 7.80
N ASP A 168 5.13 2.10 7.46
CA ASP A 168 5.34 0.65 7.59
C ASP A 168 6.26 0.19 6.46
N ALA A 169 7.44 -0.30 6.82
CA ALA A 169 8.48 -0.72 5.89
C ALA A 169 8.70 -2.25 5.89
N THR A 170 7.83 -3.01 6.56
CA THR A 170 7.98 -4.45 6.75
C THR A 170 8.19 -5.19 5.43
N ASP A 171 7.27 -5.03 4.48
CA ASP A 171 7.36 -5.68 3.16
C ASP A 171 8.57 -5.21 2.34
N PHE A 172 8.98 -3.95 2.53
CA PHE A 172 10.16 -3.42 1.85
C PHE A 172 11.45 -4.08 2.33
N PHE A 173 11.55 -4.43 3.62
CA PHE A 173 12.73 -5.11 4.17
C PHE A 173 12.70 -6.63 3.95
N LEU A 174 11.51 -7.24 3.86
CA LEU A 174 11.37 -8.69 3.61
C LEU A 174 11.56 -9.09 2.15
N ARG A 175 11.42 -8.16 1.21
CA ARG A 175 11.57 -8.45 -0.23
C ARG A 175 12.97 -9.00 -0.56
N ASP A 176 13.06 -9.72 -1.68
CA ASP A 176 14.35 -10.10 -2.26
C ASP A 176 15.03 -8.89 -2.94
N ALA A 177 15.56 -7.98 -2.12
CA ALA A 177 16.17 -6.74 -2.58
C ALA A 177 17.44 -6.96 -3.43
N ARG A 178 18.07 -8.12 -3.28
CA ARG A 178 19.30 -8.49 -4.01
C ARG A 178 19.02 -9.16 -5.35
N GLY A 179 17.86 -9.80 -5.52
CA GLY A 179 17.56 -10.67 -6.66
C GLY A 179 18.25 -12.05 -6.54
N VAL A 180 18.22 -12.64 -5.34
CA VAL A 180 18.66 -14.01 -5.07
C VAL A 180 17.85 -15.02 -5.86
N ILE A 181 16.53 -14.87 -5.92
CA ILE A 181 15.61 -15.77 -6.63
C ILE A 181 16.01 -15.84 -8.11
N ASP A 182 16.16 -14.68 -8.75
CA ASP A 182 16.57 -14.59 -10.15
C ASP A 182 17.97 -15.16 -10.37
N GLN A 183 18.89 -14.96 -9.44
CA GLN A 183 20.24 -15.50 -9.53
C GLN A 183 20.24 -17.04 -9.46
N ILE A 184 19.43 -17.64 -8.59
CA ILE A 184 19.29 -19.10 -8.49
C ILE A 184 18.69 -19.67 -9.80
N ALA A 185 17.63 -19.04 -10.30
CA ALA A 185 16.98 -19.44 -11.55
C ALA A 185 17.95 -19.35 -12.74
N ALA A 186 18.69 -18.24 -12.86
CA ALA A 186 19.67 -18.02 -13.93
C ALA A 186 20.84 -19.03 -13.90
N ARG A 187 21.08 -19.69 -12.76
CA ARG A 187 22.08 -20.75 -12.58
C ARG A 187 21.50 -22.16 -12.74
N ASN A 188 20.25 -22.27 -13.20
CA ASN A 188 19.52 -23.52 -13.37
C ASN A 188 19.46 -24.37 -12.09
N GLN A 189 19.36 -23.71 -10.92
CA GLN A 189 19.30 -24.38 -9.62
C GLN A 189 17.88 -24.54 -9.08
N GLY A 190 16.87 -24.37 -9.95
CA GLY A 190 15.46 -24.48 -9.61
C GLY A 190 14.75 -23.13 -9.55
N ASN A 191 13.44 -23.20 -9.35
CA ASN A 191 12.57 -22.04 -9.25
C ASN A 191 12.12 -21.88 -7.80
N PHE A 192 12.34 -20.70 -7.26
CA PHE A 192 12.00 -20.36 -5.88
C PHE A 192 11.10 -19.13 -5.86
N SER A 193 10.36 -18.98 -4.78
CA SER A 193 9.59 -17.78 -4.48
C SER A 193 9.79 -17.44 -3.01
N LEU A 194 9.69 -16.15 -2.69
CA LEU A 194 9.60 -15.73 -1.30
C LEU A 194 8.31 -16.30 -0.68
N ASP A 195 8.39 -16.75 0.57
CA ASP A 195 7.25 -17.27 1.31
C ASP A 195 7.01 -16.37 2.53
N ALA A 196 6.02 -15.48 2.41
CA ALA A 196 5.70 -14.51 3.44
C ALA A 196 5.39 -15.14 4.79
N SER A 197 4.85 -16.37 4.83
CA SER A 197 4.54 -17.05 6.10
C SER A 197 5.77 -17.53 6.86
N ARG A 198 6.94 -17.52 6.21
CA ARG A 198 8.24 -17.96 6.76
C ARG A 198 9.30 -16.85 6.71
N SER A 199 8.90 -15.61 6.48
CA SER A 199 9.77 -14.43 6.45
C SER A 199 9.41 -13.51 7.61
N VAL A 200 10.43 -13.06 8.35
CA VAL A 200 10.34 -12.15 9.50
C VAL A 200 11.49 -11.16 9.46
#